data_AF-A0AA90GM41-F1
#
_entry.id   AF-A0AA90GM41-F1
#
_cell.length_a   1.000
_cell.length_b   1.000
_cell.length_c   1.000
_cell.angle_alpha   90.00
_cell.angle_beta   90.00
_cell.angle_gamma   90.00
#
_symmetry.space_group_name_H-M   'P 1'
#
loop_
_entity.id
_entity.type
_entity.pdbx_description
1 polymer ?
#
loop_
_entity_poly.entity_id
_entity_poly.type
_entity_poly.pdbx_seq_one_letter_code
_entity_poly.pdbx_strand_id
1 'polypeptide(L)'
;MQANDIKKAKPITEFRNALRELVRQQDLVIDASKRLSEQQSVLRGMTKAITDLQLAATKAAEAIGASIPDNILVEKTLISFGDEGECTIKRLEHQDAWDLLDIAQRAGESDKTE
;
A
#
# COMPACT_ATOMS: atom_id res chain seq x y z
N MET A 1 -44.52 43.84 -14.49
CA MET A 1 -45.04 43.17 -13.28
C MET A 1 -44.09 42.04 -12.95
N GLN A 2 -43.40 42.12 -11.81
CA GLN A 2 -42.45 41.12 -11.33
C GLN A 2 -43.20 39.96 -10.69
N ALA A 3 -42.96 38.74 -11.16
CA ALA A 3 -43.24 37.53 -10.38
C ALA A 3 -41.92 37.15 -9.69
N ASN A 4 -41.65 37.75 -8.53
CA ASN A 4 -40.63 37.24 -7.62
C ASN A 4 -41.21 35.98 -6.96
N ASP A 5 -41.00 34.83 -7.59
CA ASP A 5 -41.19 33.52 -6.98
C ASP A 5 -40.16 33.36 -5.86
N ILE A 6 -40.49 33.87 -4.67
CA ILE A 6 -39.75 33.59 -3.45
C ILE A 6 -39.97 32.11 -3.17
N LYS A 7 -39.04 31.25 -3.62
CA LYS A 7 -38.98 29.84 -3.21
C LYS A 7 -38.96 29.80 -1.68
N LYS A 8 -40.10 29.50 -1.06
CA LYS A 8 -40.19 29.28 0.38
C LYS A 8 -39.16 28.21 0.76
N ALA A 9 -38.26 28.56 1.68
CA ALA A 9 -37.29 27.62 2.24
C ALA A 9 -38.03 26.34 2.69
N LYS A 10 -37.50 25.17 2.37
CA LYS A 10 -38.08 23.87 2.76
C LYS A 10 -37.14 23.17 3.75
N PRO A 11 -36.90 23.74 4.95
CA PRO A 11 -35.88 23.27 5.87
C PRO A 11 -36.10 21.81 6.29
N ILE A 12 -37.36 21.37 6.44
CA ILE A 12 -37.69 19.97 6.75
C ILE A 12 -37.29 19.02 5.61
N THR A 13 -37.46 19.44 4.36
CA THR A 13 -37.07 18.63 3.19
C THR A 13 -35.55 18.58 3.04
N GLU A 14 -34.88 19.71 3.24
CA GLU A 14 -33.41 19.80 3.22
C GLU A 14 -32.79 18.94 4.33
N PHE A 15 -33.31 19.02 5.55
CA PHE A 15 -32.87 18.18 6.66
C PHE A 15 -33.08 16.69 6.37
N ARG A 16 -34.25 16.30 5.84
CA ARG A 16 -34.51 14.91 5.43
C ARG A 16 -33.53 14.43 4.36
N ASN A 17 -33.19 15.29 3.39
CA ASN A 17 -32.23 14.94 2.36
C ASN A 17 -30.81 14.82 2.91
N ALA A 18 -30.40 15.70 3.84
CA ALA A 18 -29.13 15.61 4.53
C ALA A 18 -29.02 14.31 5.34
N LEU A 19 -30.08 13.88 6.02
CA LEU A 19 -30.11 12.59 6.73
C LEU A 19 -29.96 11.40 5.76
N ARG A 20 -30.59 11.44 4.59
CA ARG A 20 -30.43 10.39 3.56
C ARG A 20 -29.00 10.34 3.03
N GLU A 21 -28.41 11.51 2.79
CA GLU A 21 -27.03 11.59 2.35
C GLU A 21 -26.07 11.07 3.42
N LEU A 22 -26.32 11.38 4.71
CA LEU A 22 -25.54 10.83 5.82
C LEU A 22 -25.58 9.29 5.84
N VAL A 23 -26.76 8.69 5.70
CA VAL A 23 -26.90 7.22 5.61
C VAL A 23 -26.13 6.67 4.40
N ARG A 24 -26.24 7.33 3.24
CA ARG A 24 -25.50 6.93 2.04
C ARG A 24 -23.97 6.97 2.25
N GLN A 25 -23.46 8.00 2.93
CA GLN A 25 -22.04 8.11 3.25
C GLN A 25 -21.59 7.04 4.24
N GLN A 26 -22.43 6.70 5.22
CA GLN A 26 -22.17 5.61 6.15
C GLN A 26 -22.03 4.27 5.43
N ASP A 27 -22.91 3.97 4.47
CA ASP A 27 -22.83 2.74 3.66
C ASP A 27 -21.52 2.68 2.86
N LEU A 28 -21.10 3.79 2.27
CA LEU A 28 -19.81 3.86 1.55
C LEU A 28 -18.61 3.60 2.47
N VAL A 29 -18.63 4.12 3.69
CA VAL A 29 -17.58 3.85 4.69
C VAL A 29 -17.55 2.38 5.08
N ILE A 30 -18.71 1.76 5.28
CA ILE A 30 -18.82 0.32 5.59
C ILE A 30 -18.23 -0.51 4.45
N ASP A 31 -18.58 -0.20 3.21
CA ASP A 31 -18.08 -0.94 2.04
C ASP A 31 -16.58 -0.73 1.83
N ALA A 32 -16.08 0.49 2.01
CA ALA A 32 -14.64 0.76 1.97
C ALA A 32 -13.88 0.00 3.07
N SER A 33 -14.45 -0.09 4.27
CA SER A 33 -13.87 -0.86 5.38
C SER A 33 -13.79 -2.36 5.09
N LYS A 34 -14.85 -2.94 4.48
CA LYS A 34 -14.83 -4.35 4.04
C LYS A 34 -13.72 -4.59 3.01
N ARG A 35 -13.64 -3.75 1.98
CA ARG A 35 -12.60 -3.85 0.95
C ARG A 35 -11.20 -3.70 1.54
N LEU A 36 -11.01 -2.79 2.49
CA LEU A 36 -9.73 -2.63 3.19
C LEU A 36 -9.36 -3.91 3.94
N SER A 37 -10.31 -4.52 4.65
CA SER A 37 -10.08 -5.78 5.37
C SER A 37 -9.70 -6.93 4.43
N GLU A 38 -10.38 -7.06 3.30
CA GLU A 38 -10.05 -8.03 2.25
C GLU A 38 -8.62 -7.83 1.73
N GLN A 39 -8.26 -6.59 1.37
CA GLN A 39 -6.91 -6.26 0.88
C GLN A 39 -5.83 -6.47 1.95
N GLN A 40 -6.11 -6.17 3.22
CA GLN A 40 -5.21 -6.48 4.33
C GLN A 40 -5.00 -7.99 4.50
N SER A 41 -6.04 -8.80 4.26
CA SER A 41 -5.89 -10.25 4.28
C SER A 41 -5.02 -10.76 3.12
N VAL A 42 -5.20 -10.20 1.92
CA VAL A 42 -4.33 -10.52 0.76
C VAL A 42 -2.89 -10.14 1.05
N LEU A 43 -2.66 -8.93 1.58
CA LEU A 43 -1.33 -8.43 1.91
C LEU A 43 -0.62 -9.35 2.93
N ARG A 44 -1.32 -9.79 3.98
CA ARG A 44 -0.78 -10.76 4.95
C ARG A 44 -0.41 -12.11 4.32
N GLY A 45 -1.20 -12.56 3.35
CA GLY A 45 -0.88 -13.77 2.58
C GLY A 45 0.42 -13.60 1.78
N MET A 46 0.59 -12.44 1.15
CA MET A 46 1.79 -12.12 0.37
C MET A 46 3.05 -11.94 1.24
N THR A 47 2.94 -11.26 2.39
CA THR A 47 4.08 -11.07 3.30
C THR A 47 4.61 -12.41 3.79
N LYS A 48 3.72 -13.35 4.12
CA LYS A 48 4.11 -14.72 4.50
C LYS A 48 4.85 -15.44 3.37
N ALA A 49 4.30 -15.42 2.15
CA ALA A 49 4.96 -16.05 1.00
C ALA A 49 6.33 -15.44 0.69
N ILE A 50 6.49 -14.13 0.88
CA ILE A 50 7.75 -13.41 0.72
C ILE A 50 8.76 -13.81 1.81
N THR A 51 8.33 -14.01 3.06
CA THR A 51 9.22 -14.57 4.10
C THR A 51 9.77 -15.95 3.69
N ASP A 52 8.91 -16.85 3.21
CA ASP A 52 9.34 -18.19 2.80
C ASP A 52 10.38 -18.13 1.68
N LEU A 53 10.21 -17.19 0.73
CA LEU A 53 11.18 -16.91 -0.33
C LEU A 53 12.47 -16.31 0.21
N GLN A 54 12.41 -15.38 1.17
CA GLN A 54 13.60 -14.81 1.79
C GLN A 54 14.43 -15.89 2.48
N LEU A 55 13.80 -16.83 3.21
CA LEU A 55 14.52 -17.93 3.85
C LEU A 55 15.23 -18.82 2.82
N ALA A 56 14.57 -19.13 1.71
CA ALA A 56 15.17 -19.90 0.62
C ALA A 56 16.34 -19.16 -0.02
N ALA A 57 16.20 -17.85 -0.24
CA ALA A 57 17.22 -17.00 -0.82
C ALA A 57 18.44 -16.85 0.12
N THR A 58 18.20 -16.71 1.44
CA THR A 58 19.26 -16.65 2.45
C THR A 58 20.09 -17.93 2.46
N LYS A 59 19.46 -19.11 2.44
CA LYS A 59 20.18 -20.40 2.35
C LYS A 59 21.02 -20.51 1.09
N ALA A 60 20.51 -20.02 -0.04
CA ALA A 60 21.25 -20.01 -1.30
C ALA A 60 22.44 -19.05 -1.26
N ALA A 61 22.28 -17.87 -0.66
CA ALA A 61 23.35 -16.90 -0.47
C ALA A 61 24.45 -17.45 0.46
N GLU A 62 24.08 -18.07 1.57
CA GLU A 62 25.02 -18.70 2.51
C GLU A 62 25.87 -19.78 1.83
N ALA A 63 25.28 -20.57 0.92
CA ALA A 63 25.99 -21.61 0.18
C ALA A 63 27.12 -21.07 -0.72
N ILE A 64 27.06 -19.79 -1.09
CA ILE A 64 28.10 -19.10 -1.88
C ILE A 64 28.92 -18.11 -1.04
N GLY A 65 28.75 -18.11 0.29
CA GLY A 65 29.44 -17.19 1.20
C GLY A 65 28.93 -15.75 1.17
N ALA A 66 27.72 -15.52 0.66
CA ALA A 66 27.04 -14.24 0.67
C ALA A 66 25.95 -14.18 1.75
N SER A 67 25.40 -13.00 2.01
CA SER A 67 24.26 -12.79 2.91
C SER A 67 23.23 -11.88 2.25
N ILE A 68 21.95 -12.10 2.59
CA ILE A 68 20.85 -11.22 2.17
C ILE A 68 20.59 -10.21 3.30
N PRO A 69 20.48 -8.91 2.99
CA PRO A 69 20.12 -7.91 4.00
C PRO A 69 18.69 -8.10 4.50
N ASP A 70 18.50 -7.90 5.81
CA ASP A 70 17.18 -7.94 6.44
C ASP A 70 16.27 -6.76 6.04
N ASN A 71 16.87 -5.71 5.47
CA ASN A 71 16.16 -4.50 5.05
C ASN A 71 16.45 -4.23 3.58
N ILE A 72 15.42 -4.29 2.75
CA ILE A 72 15.51 -4.13 1.29
C ILE A 72 14.60 -2.98 0.88
N LEU A 73 15.17 -1.96 0.24
CA LEU A 73 14.40 -0.86 -0.33
C LEU A 73 13.98 -1.24 -1.76
N VAL A 74 12.68 -1.25 -2.02
CA VAL A 74 12.12 -1.41 -3.37
C VAL A 74 11.34 -0.15 -3.70
N GLU A 75 11.80 0.60 -4.70
CA GLU A 75 11.30 1.93 -5.03
C GLU A 75 11.30 2.86 -3.79
N LYS A 76 10.12 3.21 -3.28
CA LYS A 76 9.92 4.03 -2.07
C LYS A 76 9.41 3.23 -0.89
N THR A 77 9.60 1.92 -0.92
CA THR A 77 9.04 0.99 0.05
C THR A 77 10.16 0.20 0.69
N LEU A 78 10.35 0.40 1.98
CA LEU A 78 11.24 -0.42 2.78
C LEU A 78 10.52 -1.71 3.15
N ILE A 79 11.12 -2.83 2.77
CA ILE A 79 10.72 -4.18 3.13
C ILE A 79 11.70 -4.66 4.19
N SER A 80 11.20 -4.98 5.38
CA SER A 80 12.02 -5.44 6.50
C SER A 80 11.60 -6.84 6.92
N PHE A 81 12.56 -7.73 7.03
CA PHE A 81 12.40 -9.10 7.50
C PHE A 81 12.87 -9.15 8.96
N GLY A 82 11.94 -9.27 9.90
CA GLY A 82 12.29 -9.36 11.32
C GLY A 82 12.68 -10.79 11.74
N ASP A 83 13.33 -10.89 12.89
CA ASP A 83 13.73 -12.17 13.52
C ASP A 83 12.55 -13.10 13.81
N GLU A 84 11.34 -12.55 13.94
CA GLU A 84 10.10 -13.31 14.14
C GLU A 84 9.53 -13.90 12.82
N GLY A 85 10.21 -13.69 11.70
CA GLY A 85 9.79 -14.22 10.39
C GLY A 85 8.64 -13.46 9.73
N GLU A 86 8.23 -12.30 10.24
CA GLU A 86 7.26 -11.44 9.55
C GLU A 86 7.95 -10.40 8.67
N CYS A 87 7.57 -10.42 7.38
CA CYS A 87 7.86 -9.34 6.44
C CYS A 87 6.97 -8.14 6.75
N THR A 88 7.60 -6.99 6.98
CA THR A 88 6.94 -5.70 7.22
C THR A 88 7.22 -4.74 6.08
N ILE A 89 6.24 -3.88 5.77
CA ILE A 89 6.27 -2.99 4.60
C ILE A 89 6.03 -1.56 5.07
N LYS A 90 6.97 -0.66 4.79
CA LYS A 90 6.87 0.76 5.13
C LYS A 90 7.15 1.64 3.92
N ARG A 91 6.16 2.42 3.49
CA ARG A 91 6.36 3.46 2.47
C ARG A 91 7.12 4.63 3.07
N LEU A 92 8.18 5.05 2.41
CA LEU A 92 9.00 6.19 2.78
C LEU A 92 8.55 7.39 1.94
N GLU A 93 7.98 8.39 2.59
CA GLU A 93 7.42 9.55 1.89
C GLU A 93 8.50 10.46 1.29
N HIS A 94 9.72 10.41 1.84
CA HIS A 94 10.90 11.09 1.34
C HIS A 94 12.11 10.18 1.50
N GLN A 95 12.71 9.77 0.37
CA GLN A 95 14.10 9.33 0.35
C GLN A 95 14.74 9.83 -0.93
N ASP A 96 15.83 10.58 -0.78
CA ASP A 96 16.89 10.70 -1.78
C ASP A 96 17.34 9.27 -2.09
N ALA A 97 16.80 8.73 -3.16
CA ALA A 97 16.90 7.31 -3.48
C ALA A 97 18.35 6.97 -3.80
N TRP A 98 18.92 5.99 -3.08
CA TRP A 98 20.01 5.21 -3.63
C TRP A 98 19.38 4.23 -4.60
N ASP A 99 19.44 4.61 -5.88
CA ASP A 99 18.94 3.83 -6.98
C ASP A 99 19.74 2.52 -7.08
N LEU A 100 19.06 1.39 -6.92
CA LEU A 100 19.65 0.06 -7.07
C LEU A 100 20.22 -0.16 -8.48
N LEU A 101 19.79 0.63 -9.48
CA LEU A 101 20.43 0.71 -10.79
C LEU A 101 21.92 1.04 -10.69
N ASP A 102 22.31 1.91 -9.75
CA ASP A 102 23.70 2.35 -9.60
C ASP A 102 24.58 1.24 -8.99
N ILE A 103 23.99 0.38 -8.13
CA ILE A 103 24.67 -0.80 -7.59
C ILE A 103 24.72 -1.93 -8.63
N ALA A 104 23.63 -2.16 -9.37
CA ALA A 104 23.57 -3.15 -10.45
C ALA A 104 24.56 -2.86 -11.59
N GLN A 105 24.67 -1.59 -12.01
CA GLN A 105 25.67 -1.16 -13.00
C GLN A 105 27.10 -1.35 -12.49
N ARG A 106 27.38 -1.06 -11.21
CA ARG A 106 28.70 -1.29 -10.60
C ARG A 106 29.02 -2.77 -10.42
N ALA A 107 28.01 -3.62 -10.25
CA ALA A 107 28.14 -5.06 -10.19
C ALA A 107 28.28 -5.72 -11.57
N GLY A 108 28.18 -4.95 -12.65
CA GLY A 108 28.30 -5.45 -14.02
C GLY A 108 27.03 -6.16 -14.55
N GLU A 109 25.90 -5.98 -13.88
CA GLU A 109 24.61 -6.47 -14.34
C GLU A 109 24.09 -5.51 -15.42
N SER A 110 24.50 -5.77 -16.66
CA SER A 110 23.96 -5.06 -17.82
C SER A 110 22.62 -5.69 -18.22
N ASP A 111 21.54 -4.94 -18.09
CA ASP A 111 20.27 -5.24 -18.74
C ASP A 111 20.48 -5.12 -20.26
N LYS A 112 20.84 -6.24 -20.89
CA LYS A 112 20.68 -6.40 -22.33
C LYS A 112 19.30 -6.99 -22.57
N THR A 113 18.32 -6.13 -22.68
CA THR A 113 17.13 -6.46 -23.47
C THR A 113 16.89 -5.34 -24.48
N GLU A 114 17.06 -5.72 -25.74
CA GLU A 114 16.67 -4.98 -26.94
C GLU A 114 15.16 -4.72 -26.98
#